data_AF-A0A8B6X6D6-F1
#
_entry.id   AF-A0A8B6X6D6-F1
#
_cell.length_a   1.000
_cell.length_b   1.000
_cell.length_c   1.000
_cell.angle_alpha   90.00
_cell.angle_beta   90.00
_cell.angle_gamma   90.00
#
_symmetry.space_group_name_H-M   'P 1'
#
loop_
_entity.id
_entity.type
_entity.pdbx_description
1 polymer ?
#
loop_
_entity_poly.entity_id
_entity_poly.type
_entity_poly.pdbx_seq_one_letter_code
_entity_poly.pdbx_strand_id
1 'polypeptide(L)'
;MTTPIARLLAQSARLVPQLHDVCARAATAKPDELEALALEHAGLTQSLAECIAEVRHAIAPMTLAEALARHALDHPDQARDSRGRDWVDALEDLRRANAIAGRVILQRLHLTQAMLRVVNEARGANDGGGFVDPSGGPFRRAGNGTGYSRAVA
;
A
#
# COMPACT_ATOMS: atom_id res chain seq x y z
N MET A 1 -1.69 25.75 -23.74
CA MET A 1 -0.58 25.08 -23.04
C MET A 1 -1.06 24.72 -21.64
N THR A 2 -0.81 23.51 -21.15
CA THR A 2 -1.15 23.08 -19.78
C THR A 2 -0.10 23.55 -18.78
N THR A 3 -0.49 24.19 -17.68
CA THR A 3 0.45 24.60 -16.62
C THR A 3 0.96 23.37 -15.85
N PRO A 4 2.13 23.45 -15.18
CA PRO A 4 2.60 22.37 -14.30
C PRO A 4 1.57 21.96 -13.23
N ILE A 5 0.85 22.94 -12.68
CA ILE A 5 -0.21 22.71 -11.69
C ILE A 5 -1.42 22.02 -12.31
N ALA A 6 -1.90 22.46 -13.47
CA ALA A 6 -3.01 21.79 -14.17
C ALA A 6 -2.67 20.32 -14.48
N ARG A 7 -1.41 20.03 -14.83
CA ARG A 7 -0.93 18.67 -15.03
C ARG A 7 -0.93 17.84 -13.73
N LEU A 8 -0.48 18.41 -12.61
CA LEU A 8 -0.53 17.75 -11.30
C LEU A 8 -1.96 17.40 -10.89
N LEU A 9 -2.89 18.35 -11.08
CA LEU A 9 -4.30 18.16 -10.73
C LEU A 9 -4.96 17.10 -11.61
N ALA A 10 -4.70 17.13 -12.92
CA ALA A 10 -5.19 16.11 -13.84
C ALA A 10 -4.64 14.71 -13.50
N GLN A 11 -3.33 14.61 -13.20
CA GLN A 11 -2.71 13.36 -12.78
C GLN A 11 -3.29 12.84 -11.47
N SER A 12 -3.49 13.73 -10.49
CA SER A 12 -4.12 13.39 -9.21
C SER A 12 -5.53 12.83 -9.39
N ALA A 13 -6.37 13.52 -10.18
CA ALA A 13 -7.73 13.09 -10.48
C ALA A 13 -7.78 11.72 -11.17
N ARG A 14 -6.79 11.43 -12.03
CA ARG A 14 -6.64 10.14 -12.72
C ARG A 14 -6.22 9.01 -11.78
N LEU A 15 -5.35 9.29 -10.80
CA LEU A 15 -4.76 8.27 -9.91
C LEU A 15 -5.66 7.86 -8.75
N VAL A 16 -6.45 8.78 -8.18
CA VAL A 16 -7.37 8.47 -7.06
C VAL A 16 -8.26 7.24 -7.33
N PRO A 17 -9.01 7.14 -8.46
CA PRO A 17 -9.84 5.97 -8.71
C PRO A 17 -9.05 4.68 -8.91
N GLN A 18 -7.84 4.76 -9.49
CA GLN A 18 -6.97 3.58 -9.66
C GLN A 18 -6.45 3.06 -8.32
N LEU A 19 -6.08 3.96 -7.40
CA LEU A 19 -5.64 3.57 -6.05
C LEU A 19 -6.80 2.96 -5.25
N HIS A 20 -8.03 3.47 -5.40
CA HIS A 20 -9.21 2.85 -4.82
C HIS A 20 -9.49 1.46 -5.42
N ASP A 21 -9.34 1.28 -6.73
CA ASP A 21 -9.50 -0.01 -7.40
C ASP A 21 -8.49 -1.05 -6.89
N VAL A 22 -7.21 -0.69 -6.86
CA VAL A 22 -6.14 -1.53 -6.31
C VAL A 22 -6.44 -1.92 -4.86
N CYS A 23 -6.89 -0.96 -4.04
CA CYS A 23 -7.30 -1.23 -2.67
C CYS A 23 -8.47 -2.22 -2.57
N ALA A 24 -9.51 -2.03 -3.39
CA ALA A 24 -10.68 -2.90 -3.39
C ALA A 24 -10.31 -4.33 -3.82
N ARG A 25 -9.51 -4.46 -4.89
CA ARG A 25 -8.99 -5.75 -5.36
C ARG A 25 -8.10 -6.42 -4.31
N ALA A 26 -7.21 -5.68 -3.66
CA ALA A 26 -6.33 -6.23 -2.62
C ALA A 26 -7.11 -6.79 -1.42
N ALA A 27 -8.26 -6.21 -1.07
CA ALA A 27 -9.08 -6.68 0.05
C ALA A 27 -9.59 -8.12 -0.14
N THR A 28 -9.83 -8.55 -1.38
CA THR A 28 -10.38 -9.88 -1.71
C THR A 28 -9.41 -10.77 -2.49
N ALA A 29 -8.24 -10.25 -2.88
CA ALA A 29 -7.25 -10.96 -3.68
C ALA A 29 -6.76 -12.24 -2.99
N LYS A 30 -6.48 -13.25 -3.81
CA LYS A 30 -5.79 -14.46 -3.37
C LYS A 30 -4.31 -14.16 -3.07
N PRO A 31 -3.64 -14.99 -2.25
CA PRO A 31 -2.23 -14.84 -1.91
C PRO A 31 -1.28 -14.57 -3.08
N ASP A 32 -1.47 -15.28 -4.19
CA ASP A 32 -0.69 -15.22 -5.43
C ASP A 32 -0.90 -13.92 -6.22
N GLU A 33 -2.04 -13.25 -6.03
CA GLU A 33 -2.39 -12.00 -6.71
C GLU A 33 -1.88 -10.75 -5.97
N LEU A 34 -1.55 -10.87 -4.67
CA LEU A 34 -1.17 -9.73 -3.83
C LEU A 34 0.17 -9.11 -4.22
N GLU A 35 1.13 -9.90 -4.70
CA GLU A 35 2.42 -9.38 -5.15
C GLU A 35 2.27 -8.53 -6.44
N ALA A 36 1.44 -8.99 -7.37
CA ALA A 36 1.13 -8.22 -8.58
C ALA A 36 0.44 -6.88 -8.24
N LEU A 37 -0.52 -6.90 -7.30
CA LEU A 37 -1.19 -5.68 -6.82
C LEU A 37 -0.24 -4.73 -6.08
N ALA A 38 0.75 -5.27 -5.36
CA ALA A 38 1.80 -4.46 -4.73
C ALA A 38 2.68 -3.75 -5.77
N LEU A 39 3.05 -4.44 -6.85
CA LEU A 39 3.79 -3.86 -7.96
C LEU A 39 2.96 -2.81 -8.72
N GLU A 40 1.67 -3.06 -8.93
CA GLU A 40 0.72 -2.11 -9.51
C GLU A 40 0.66 -0.82 -8.65
N HIS A 41 0.48 -0.96 -7.33
CA HIS A 41 0.51 0.17 -6.38
C HIS A 41 1.84 0.94 -6.41
N ALA A 42 2.97 0.22 -6.44
CA ALA A 42 4.30 0.83 -6.56
C ALA A 42 4.46 1.64 -7.87
N GLY A 43 3.97 1.12 -8.99
CA GLY A 43 3.99 1.83 -10.27
C GLY A 43 3.16 3.12 -10.25
N LEU A 44 1.96 3.08 -9.66
CA LEU A 44 1.10 4.25 -9.52
C LEU A 44 1.73 5.34 -8.63
N THR A 45 2.34 4.93 -7.52
CA THR A 45 3.02 5.85 -6.59
C THR A 45 4.30 6.43 -7.18
N GLN A 46 5.06 5.65 -7.94
CA GLN A 46 6.23 6.13 -8.67
C GLN A 46 5.84 7.19 -9.72
N SER A 47 4.79 6.92 -10.52
CA SER A 47 4.30 7.89 -11.50
C SER A 47 3.82 9.21 -10.86
N LEU A 48 3.25 9.14 -9.65
CA LEU A 48 2.90 10.33 -8.88
C LEU A 48 4.16 11.09 -8.42
N ALA A 49 5.16 10.38 -7.89
CA ALA A 49 6.39 10.98 -7.41
C ALA A 49 7.14 11.71 -8.53
N GLU A 50 7.22 11.11 -9.72
CA GLU A 50 7.80 11.72 -10.92
C GLU A 50 7.06 13.00 -11.32
N CYS A 51 5.73 12.95 -11.37
CA CYS A 51 4.92 14.13 -11.68
C CYS A 51 5.15 15.27 -10.67
N ILE A 52 5.19 14.95 -9.37
CA ILE A 52 5.49 15.92 -8.32
C ILE A 52 6.90 16.50 -8.49
N ALA A 53 7.90 15.67 -8.75
CA ALA A 53 9.29 16.11 -8.93
C ALA A 53 9.43 17.08 -10.10
N GLU A 54 8.82 16.77 -11.26
CA GLU A 54 8.82 17.65 -12.41
C GLU A 54 8.10 18.98 -12.14
N VAL A 55 6.96 18.93 -11.45
CA VAL A 55 6.22 20.14 -11.07
C VAL A 55 7.04 20.98 -10.10
N ARG A 56 7.68 20.36 -9.11
CA ARG A 56 8.57 21.05 -8.16
C ARG A 56 9.73 21.75 -8.86
N HIS A 57 10.32 21.10 -9.87
CA HIS A 57 11.36 21.72 -10.68
C HIS A 57 10.81 22.92 -11.48
N ALA A 58 9.63 22.79 -12.09
CA ALA A 58 9.03 23.82 -12.92
C ALA A 58 8.52 25.05 -12.13
N ILE A 59 8.12 24.89 -10.87
CA ILE A 59 7.64 25.99 -10.03
C ILE A 59 8.74 26.68 -9.23
N ALA A 60 9.95 26.13 -9.17
CA ALA A 60 11.04 26.70 -8.39
C ALA A 60 11.36 28.14 -8.84
N PRO A 61 11.61 29.08 -7.92
CA PRO A 61 11.77 28.89 -6.47
C PRO A 61 10.48 28.93 -5.63
N MET A 62 9.29 28.98 -6.25
CA MET A 62 8.02 29.08 -5.53
C MET A 62 7.69 27.80 -4.75
N THR A 63 6.95 27.97 -3.65
CA THR A 63 6.34 26.85 -2.95
C THR A 63 5.16 26.27 -3.75
N LEU A 64 4.78 25.02 -3.47
CA LEU A 64 3.59 24.42 -4.10
C LEU A 64 2.32 25.21 -3.77
N ALA A 65 2.22 25.71 -2.53
CA ALA A 65 1.09 26.54 -2.08
C ALA A 65 1.01 27.86 -2.87
N GLU A 66 2.15 28.55 -3.08
CA GLU A 66 2.20 29.76 -3.90
C GLU A 66 1.82 29.49 -5.36
N ALA A 67 2.32 28.40 -5.93
CA ALA A 67 2.02 28.03 -7.30
C ALA A 67 0.54 27.67 -7.48
N LEU A 68 -0.08 26.98 -6.52
CA LEU A 68 -1.51 26.71 -6.48
C LEU A 68 -2.33 28.01 -6.35
N ALA A 69 -1.96 28.90 -5.43
CA ALA A 69 -2.65 30.17 -5.24
C ALA A 69 -2.61 31.05 -6.51
N ARG A 70 -1.45 31.14 -7.17
CA ARG A 70 -1.32 31.85 -8.45
C ARG A 70 -2.16 31.19 -9.54
N HIS A 71 -2.12 29.86 -9.64
CA HIS A 71 -2.93 29.13 -10.62
C HIS A 71 -4.44 29.33 -10.39
N ALA A 72 -4.91 29.42 -9.15
CA ALA A 72 -6.32 29.73 -8.83
C ALA A 72 -6.71 31.14 -9.28
N LEU A 73 -5.83 32.12 -9.09
CA LEU A 73 -6.05 33.50 -9.51
C LEU A 73 -6.06 33.63 -11.05
N ASP A 74 -5.16 32.92 -11.72
CA ASP A 74 -5.02 32.95 -13.18
C ASP A 74 -6.11 32.13 -13.89
N HIS A 75 -6.69 31.14 -13.20
CA HIS A 75 -7.69 30.22 -13.74
C HIS A 75 -8.85 29.98 -12.75
N PRO A 76 -9.68 31.00 -12.46
CA PRO A 76 -10.73 30.92 -11.45
C PRO A 76 -11.78 29.83 -11.73
N ASP A 77 -12.08 29.58 -13.00
CA ASP A 77 -13.02 28.51 -13.40
C ASP A 77 -12.42 27.10 -13.23
N GLN A 78 -11.08 27.01 -13.19
CA GLN A 78 -10.38 25.74 -12.98
C GLN A 78 -10.08 25.50 -11.50
N ALA A 79 -10.25 26.51 -10.62
CA ALA A 79 -10.06 26.46 -9.16
C ALA A 79 -10.87 25.37 -8.44
N ARG A 80 -11.78 24.71 -9.15
CA ARG A 80 -12.62 23.63 -8.66
C ARG A 80 -12.47 22.41 -9.56
N ASP A 81 -12.45 21.22 -8.95
CA ASP A 81 -12.54 19.98 -9.70
C ASP A 81 -13.90 19.85 -10.43
N SER A 82 -14.04 18.84 -11.29
CA SER A 82 -15.31 18.53 -12.00
C SER A 82 -16.52 18.30 -11.08
N ARG A 83 -16.31 18.15 -9.77
CA ARG A 83 -17.32 17.97 -8.72
C ARG A 83 -17.49 19.23 -7.86
N GLY A 84 -16.86 20.34 -8.23
CA GLY A 84 -16.93 21.60 -7.51
C GLY A 84 -16.04 21.69 -6.27
N ARG A 85 -15.14 20.72 -6.03
CA ARG A 85 -14.29 20.65 -4.83
C ARG A 85 -12.99 21.42 -4.99
N ASP A 86 -12.46 21.90 -3.87
CA ASP A 86 -11.16 22.54 -3.81
C ASP A 86 -10.06 21.54 -4.20
N TRP A 87 -9.03 22.01 -4.90
CA TRP A 87 -7.85 21.23 -5.23
C TRP A 87 -7.12 20.69 -4.01
N VAL A 88 -7.19 21.40 -2.88
CA VAL A 88 -6.66 20.92 -1.60
C VAL A 88 -7.32 19.60 -1.22
N ASP A 89 -8.66 19.52 -1.34
CA ASP A 89 -9.40 18.29 -1.07
C ASP A 89 -9.04 17.18 -2.05
N ALA A 90 -8.84 17.51 -3.33
CA ALA A 90 -8.46 16.53 -4.34
C ALA A 90 -7.05 15.93 -4.10
N LEU A 91 -6.09 16.75 -3.65
CA LEU A 91 -4.75 16.28 -3.28
C LEU A 91 -4.75 15.48 -1.97
N GLU A 92 -5.58 15.87 -1.01
CA GLU A 92 -5.76 15.14 0.24
C GLU A 92 -6.45 13.78 0.02
N ASP A 93 -7.44 13.71 -0.88
CA ASP A 93 -8.06 12.47 -1.33
C ASP A 93 -7.01 11.52 -1.94
N LEU A 94 -6.10 12.04 -2.77
CA LEU A 94 -5.02 11.25 -3.34
C LEU A 94 -4.07 10.71 -2.27
N ARG A 95 -3.66 11.55 -1.33
CA ARG A 95 -2.80 11.15 -0.21
C ARG A 95 -3.47 10.04 0.60
N ARG A 96 -4.76 10.19 0.89
CA ARG A 96 -5.55 9.21 1.64
C ARG A 96 -5.73 7.90 0.88
N ALA A 97 -6.13 7.95 -0.40
CA ALA A 97 -6.30 6.78 -1.24
C ALA A 97 -4.99 5.97 -1.32
N ASN A 98 -3.86 6.65 -1.51
CA ASN A 98 -2.55 6.02 -1.54
C ASN A 98 -2.21 5.31 -0.22
N ALA A 99 -2.40 6.00 0.91
CA ALA A 99 -2.10 5.45 2.23
C ALA A 99 -2.98 4.24 2.58
N ILE A 100 -4.26 4.28 2.20
CA ILE A 100 -5.21 3.17 2.43
C ILE A 100 -4.81 1.96 1.57
N ALA A 101 -4.57 2.15 0.27
CA ALA A 101 -4.18 1.07 -0.64
C ALA A 101 -2.92 0.34 -0.14
N GLY A 102 -1.86 1.10 0.20
CA GLY A 102 -0.63 0.51 0.72
C GLY A 102 -0.84 -0.25 2.03
N ARG A 103 -1.67 0.27 2.94
CA ARG A 103 -1.99 -0.42 4.21
C ARG A 103 -2.71 -1.75 3.98
N VAL A 104 -3.72 -1.78 3.12
CA VAL A 104 -4.50 -2.99 2.84
C VAL A 104 -3.59 -4.07 2.24
N ILE A 105 -2.76 -3.71 1.27
CA ILE A 105 -1.82 -4.66 0.64
C ILE A 105 -0.86 -5.25 1.69
N LEU A 106 -0.23 -4.41 2.52
CA LEU A 106 0.69 -4.88 3.57
C LEU A 106 0.02 -5.80 4.59
N GLN A 107 -1.18 -5.45 5.04
CA GLN A 107 -1.94 -6.29 5.98
C GLN A 107 -2.27 -7.66 5.39
N ARG A 108 -2.66 -7.70 4.11
CA ARG A 108 -2.98 -8.94 3.40
C ARG A 108 -1.75 -9.82 3.20
N LEU A 109 -0.60 -9.24 2.85
CA LEU A 109 0.67 -9.96 2.75
C LEU A 109 1.09 -10.58 4.10
N HIS A 110 1.02 -9.82 5.19
CA HIS A 110 1.34 -10.34 6.52
C HIS A 110 0.42 -11.49 6.95
N LEU A 111 -0.88 -11.38 6.68
CA LEU A 111 -1.83 -12.46 6.97
C LEU A 111 -1.49 -13.73 6.17
N THR A 112 -1.21 -13.60 4.88
CA THR A 112 -0.79 -14.72 4.03
C THR A 112 0.47 -15.39 4.58
N GLN A 113 1.49 -14.62 4.98
CA GLN A 113 2.72 -15.17 5.57
C GLN A 113 2.49 -15.86 6.92
N ALA A 114 1.56 -15.34 7.74
CA ALA A 114 1.18 -15.97 8.99
C ALA A 114 0.45 -17.31 8.75
N MET A 115 -0.48 -17.34 7.79
CA MET A 115 -1.19 -18.57 7.41
C MET A 115 -0.23 -19.63 6.86
N LEU A 116 0.72 -19.24 6.02
CA LEU A 116 1.73 -20.14 5.48
C LEU A 116 2.58 -20.78 6.60
N ARG A 117 2.96 -19.98 7.61
CA ARG A 117 3.68 -20.47 8.79
C ARG A 117 2.87 -21.54 9.53
N VAL A 118 1.61 -21.26 9.84
CA VAL A 118 0.72 -22.22 10.53
C VAL A 118 0.55 -23.51 9.72
N VAL A 119 0.38 -23.42 8.40
CA VAL A 119 0.26 -24.61 7.53
C VAL A 119 1.56 -25.43 7.52
N ASN A 120 2.72 -24.78 7.44
CA ASN A 120 4.01 -25.46 7.47
C ASN A 120 4.30 -26.10 8.83
N GLU A 121 3.95 -25.43 9.93
CA GLU A 121 4.03 -25.99 11.29
C GLU A 121 3.14 -27.23 11.44
N ALA A 122 1.90 -27.17 10.97
CA ALA A 122 0.97 -28.30 10.98
C ALA A 122 1.47 -29.47 10.12
N ARG A 123 2.09 -29.18 8.96
CA ARG A 123 2.69 -30.20 8.10
C ARG A 123 3.89 -30.86 8.76
N GLY A 124 4.80 -30.08 9.33
CA GLY A 124 5.95 -30.60 10.08
C GLY A 124 5.53 -31.48 11.26
N ALA A 125 4.46 -31.11 11.97
CA ALA A 125 3.89 -31.92 13.04
C ALA A 125 3.30 -33.26 12.55
N ASN A 126 2.75 -33.30 11.34
CA ASN A 126 2.19 -34.51 10.73
C ASN A 126 3.24 -35.44 10.12
N ASP A 127 4.32 -34.89 9.55
CA ASP A 127 5.40 -35.66 8.91
C ASP A 127 6.35 -36.33 9.92
N GLY A 128 6.10 -36.19 11.23
CA GLY A 128 6.90 -36.83 12.29
C GLY A 128 8.30 -36.24 12.47
N GLY A 129 8.66 -35.19 11.72
CA GLY A 129 9.85 -34.39 11.95
C GLY A 129 9.71 -33.66 13.27
N GLY A 130 10.48 -34.05 14.28
CA GLY A 130 10.43 -33.45 15.61
C GLY A 130 10.45 -31.93 15.55
N PHE A 131 9.53 -31.30 16.29
CA PHE A 131 9.48 -29.85 16.45
C PHE A 131 10.79 -29.39 17.10
N VAL A 132 11.62 -28.67 16.33
CA VAL A 132 12.81 -27.99 16.83
C VAL A 132 12.40 -26.57 17.20
N ASP A 133 12.48 -26.24 18.49
CA ASP A 133 12.30 -24.87 18.97
C ASP A 133 13.26 -23.92 18.23
N PRO A 134 12.88 -22.68 17.85
CA PRO A 134 13.84 -21.65 17.46
C PRO A 134 14.98 -21.39 18.47
N SER A 135 14.87 -21.86 19.73
CA SER A 135 15.97 -21.90 20.71
C SER A 135 16.95 -23.09 20.57
N GLY A 136 16.68 -24.04 19.66
CA GLY A 136 17.52 -25.21 19.39
C GLY A 136 17.23 -26.45 20.25
N GLY A 137 16.21 -26.42 21.12
CA GLY A 137 15.84 -27.56 21.96
C GLY A 137 14.86 -28.53 21.29
N PRO A 138 15.05 -29.87 21.39
CA PRO A 138 14.09 -30.83 20.87
C PRO A 138 12.88 -30.96 21.81
N PHE A 139 11.66 -30.89 21.27
CA PHE A 139 10.46 -31.35 21.99
C PHE A 139 10.32 -32.87 21.82
N ARG A 140 10.15 -33.59 22.93
CA ARG A 140 9.77 -35.02 22.89
C ARG A 140 8.25 -35.13 23.04
N ARG A 141 7.62 -36.01 22.26
CA ARG A 141 6.25 -36.45 22.53
C ARG A 141 6.19 -37.04 23.94
N ALA A 142 5.29 -36.53 24.79
CA ALA A 142 5.01 -37.16 26.07
C ALA A 142 4.46 -38.56 25.78
N GLY A 143 5.11 -39.59 26.32
CA GLY A 143 4.93 -40.99 25.93
C GLY A 143 3.56 -41.61 26.20
N ASN A 144 2.51 -40.85 26.52
CA ASN A 144 1.09 -41.26 26.57
C ASN A 144 0.11 -40.06 26.70
N GLY A 145 0.45 -38.89 26.16
CA GLY A 145 -0.41 -37.70 26.22
C GLY A 145 -0.56 -37.01 24.86
N THR A 146 -1.69 -36.34 24.63
CA THR A 146 -1.95 -35.53 23.42
C THR A 146 -1.19 -34.19 23.42
N GLY A 147 -0.33 -33.94 24.41
CA GLY A 147 0.41 -32.70 24.58
C GLY A 147 1.92 -32.84 24.30
N TYR A 148 2.50 -31.79 23.72
CA TYR A 148 3.95 -31.61 23.64
C TYR A 148 4.44 -30.95 24.93
N SER A 149 5.39 -31.59 25.63
CA SER A 149 6.05 -30.99 26.80
C SER A 149 7.49 -30.64 26.47
N ARG A 150 7.91 -29.46 26.89
CA ARG A 150 9.31 -29.01 26.79
C ARG A 150 10.18 -29.95 27.62
N ALA A 151 11.20 -30.55 27.01
CA ALA A 151 12.23 -31.25 27.77
C ALA A 151 13.05 -30.20 28.52
N VAL A 152 12.84 -30.08 29.83
CA VAL A 152 13.74 -29.35 30.71
C VAL A 152 14.87 -30.31 31.08
N ALA A 153 16.11 -29.87 30.84
CA ALA A 153 17.32 -30.61 31.21
C ALA A 153 17.50 -30.62 32.74
#